data_AF-A0A3D2MAK9-F1
#
_entry.id   AF-A0A3D2MAK9-F1
#
_cell.length_a   1.000
_cell.length_b   1.000
_cell.length_c   1.000
_cell.angle_alpha   90.00
_cell.angle_beta   90.00
_cell.angle_gamma   90.00
#
_symmetry.space_group_name_H-M   'P 1'
#
loop_
_entity.id
_entity.type
_entity.pdbx_description
1 polymer ?
#
loop_
_entity_poly.entity_id
_entity_poly.type
_entity_poly.pdbx_seq_one_letter_code
_entity_poly.pdbx_strand_id
1 'polypeptide(L)'
;MILLKKIIYNNQNLCLDCNYIKYCSPTTVFLKITSKCMLNCNFCSQGIAGNCEMDINKAKNLLKKLKKENVLRIFYTGGEPFLYSHFKELLEYGHSLGLCQLVITNGFLLNTNKVSTFFKYINGISISVHGKEETHNKIVNNQKSYKKIVEGIDKLKKEYPRIALDICYTATPDNTNFKDISSVAELCKKNKIPLNITRMYNIGKAKEIINDFVYIDCLVSIVKKLIQKKYDINIGHCLVQCNVRQRIPNSFCMAGIDFCFIDINGDIKICGNSLEVIGNAFHDVFKKVWRNNQKNLCKRLKRLPLCCKNCENINACLGGCKTEISIKNIPLNDSLAISIVLKKWNVIKNKKFDIKIGGIKKIRFNQYLIIGKESAIVNRNVINILKKLTVEKTLKENLLVINKFFNEFELKSLFVLLYNNGFIMEKD
;
A
#
# COMPACT_ATOMS: atom_id res chain seq x y z
N MET A 1 -33.94 -7.91 1.23
CA MET A 1 -33.19 -7.82 2.51
C MET A 1 -32.55 -6.43 2.58
N ILE A 2 -33.15 -5.49 3.34
CA ILE A 2 -32.67 -4.09 3.42
C ILE A 2 -31.35 -4.08 4.18
N LEU A 3 -30.23 -3.91 3.47
CA LEU A 3 -28.93 -3.66 4.08
C LEU A 3 -28.96 -2.28 4.75
N LEU A 4 -29.29 -2.24 6.04
CA LEU A 4 -29.18 -1.02 6.84
C LEU A 4 -27.69 -0.65 6.95
N LYS A 5 -27.30 0.51 6.39
CA LYS A 5 -25.94 1.07 6.55
C LYS A 5 -25.71 1.36 8.04
N LYS A 6 -24.64 0.85 8.65
CA LYS A 6 -24.24 1.30 10.00
C LYS A 6 -23.36 2.55 9.84
N ILE A 7 -23.54 3.57 10.67
CA ILE A 7 -22.67 4.74 10.79
C ILE A 7 -22.14 4.76 12.23
N ILE A 8 -21.07 4.03 12.50
CA ILE A 8 -20.56 3.86 13.87
C ILE A 8 -19.46 4.88 14.16
N TYR A 9 -19.72 5.82 15.10
CA TYR A 9 -18.77 6.85 15.54
C TYR A 9 -18.07 6.48 16.87
N ASN A 10 -17.32 5.39 16.88
CA ASN A 10 -16.29 4.97 17.85
C ASN A 10 -16.12 3.45 17.79
N ASN A 11 -14.94 2.99 18.22
CA ASN A 11 -14.31 1.64 18.23
C ASN A 11 -15.13 0.35 18.42
N GLN A 12 -16.46 0.38 18.50
CA GLN A 12 -17.29 -0.81 18.69
C GLN A 12 -17.96 -1.22 17.38
N ASN A 13 -17.37 -2.27 16.80
CA ASN A 13 -17.96 -3.17 15.81
C ASN A 13 -18.10 -2.62 14.39
N LEU A 14 -16.94 -2.28 13.79
CA LEU A 14 -16.73 -2.83 12.44
C LEU A 14 -16.66 -4.34 12.59
N CYS A 15 -17.77 -5.03 12.30
CA CYS A 15 -17.69 -6.33 11.64
C CYS A 15 -17.08 -6.08 10.25
N LEU A 16 -15.78 -5.76 10.21
CA LEU A 16 -14.95 -6.59 9.38
C LEU A 16 -14.86 -7.89 10.17
N ASP A 17 -15.91 -8.71 10.11
CA ASP A 17 -15.79 -10.17 10.25
C ASP A 17 -15.02 -10.66 9.02
N CYS A 18 -13.88 -10.02 8.75
CA CYS A 18 -12.81 -10.63 8.03
C CYS A 18 -12.34 -11.70 9.00
N ASN A 19 -12.96 -12.87 8.86
CA ASN A 19 -12.23 -14.12 8.88
C ASN A 19 -11.11 -14.01 7.82
N TYR A 20 -10.16 -13.08 8.01
CA TYR A 20 -8.85 -13.20 7.40
C TYR A 20 -8.41 -14.57 7.86
N ILE A 21 -8.27 -15.46 6.89
CA ILE A 21 -7.67 -16.78 7.06
C ILE A 21 -6.58 -16.61 8.10
N LYS A 22 -6.72 -17.27 9.26
CA LYS A 22 -5.76 -17.19 10.36
C LYS A 22 -4.47 -17.86 9.89
N TYR A 23 -3.72 -17.17 9.05
CA TYR A 23 -2.40 -17.57 8.61
C TYR A 23 -1.55 -17.64 9.87
N CYS A 24 -1.10 -18.83 10.24
CA CYS A 24 -0.23 -18.99 11.40
C CYS A 24 1.15 -18.35 11.19
N SER A 25 1.50 -18.08 9.93
CA SER A 25 2.72 -17.45 9.44
C SER A 25 2.45 -16.76 8.09
N PRO A 26 3.23 -15.75 7.67
CA PRO A 26 3.17 -15.23 6.30
C PRO A 26 3.58 -16.31 5.30
N THR A 27 2.97 -16.35 4.12
CA THR A 27 3.41 -17.22 3.03
C THR A 27 4.70 -16.70 2.38
N THR A 28 4.92 -15.39 2.49
CA THR A 28 5.95 -14.65 1.75
C THR A 28 6.71 -13.70 2.66
N VAL A 29 8.03 -13.69 2.56
CA VAL A 29 8.90 -12.75 3.29
C VAL A 29 9.75 -11.97 2.31
N PHE A 30 9.71 -10.65 2.41
CA PHE A 30 10.66 -9.76 1.75
C PHE A 30 11.85 -9.57 2.69
N LEU A 31 13.03 -10.02 2.28
CA LEU A 31 14.23 -10.01 3.09
C LEU A 31 15.22 -9.00 2.53
N LYS A 32 15.49 -7.94 3.29
CA LYS A 32 16.53 -6.98 2.97
C LYS A 32 17.87 -7.50 3.50
N ILE A 33 18.74 -7.87 2.57
CA ILE A 33 20.05 -8.48 2.86
C ILE A 33 21.20 -7.49 2.82
N THR A 34 21.01 -6.34 2.15
CA THR A 34 22.04 -5.30 2.01
C THR A 34 21.40 -3.92 1.85
N SER A 35 22.09 -2.86 2.29
CA SER A 35 21.74 -1.47 1.98
C SER A 35 22.60 -0.87 0.86
N LYS A 36 23.57 -1.61 0.34
CA LYS A 36 24.39 -1.21 -0.81
C LYS A 36 23.51 -1.10 -2.06
N CYS A 37 23.66 -0.01 -2.81
CA CYS A 37 23.05 0.18 -4.12
C CYS A 37 23.97 1.06 -4.97
N MET A 38 24.09 0.77 -6.27
CA MET A 38 24.84 1.59 -7.22
C MET A 38 24.00 2.71 -7.85
N LEU A 39 22.69 2.72 -7.63
CA LEU A 39 21.75 3.71 -8.17
C LEU A 39 21.25 4.65 -7.07
N ASN A 40 20.77 5.82 -7.47
CA ASN A 40 20.38 6.89 -6.54
C ASN A 40 18.96 7.40 -6.81
N CYS A 41 18.00 6.50 -7.05
CA CYS A 41 16.66 6.83 -7.51
C CYS A 41 15.97 7.93 -6.68
N ASN A 42 15.35 8.91 -7.34
CA ASN A 42 14.72 10.05 -6.67
C ASN A 42 13.51 9.64 -5.79
N PHE A 43 12.84 8.54 -6.14
CA PHE A 43 11.68 8.02 -5.41
C PHE A 43 12.02 6.89 -4.42
N CYS A 44 13.31 6.60 -4.18
CA CYS A 44 13.73 5.41 -3.42
C CYS A 44 13.07 5.36 -2.02
N SER A 45 12.27 4.32 -1.78
CA SER A 45 11.59 4.13 -0.49
C SER A 45 12.53 3.73 0.64
N GLN A 46 13.68 3.12 0.31
CA GLN A 46 14.73 2.77 1.27
C GLN A 46 15.63 3.96 1.63
N GLY A 47 15.45 5.12 0.99
CA GLY A 47 16.24 6.32 1.26
C GLY A 47 17.58 6.34 0.50
N ILE A 48 18.63 6.78 1.19
CA ILE A 48 19.99 6.86 0.67
C ILE A 48 20.66 5.49 0.81
N ALA A 49 21.42 5.08 -0.21
CA ALA A 49 22.17 3.84 -0.16
C ALA A 49 23.16 3.84 1.02
N GLY A 50 23.25 2.71 1.71
CA GLY A 50 24.19 2.49 2.81
C GLY A 50 25.28 1.50 2.43
N ASN A 51 26.01 1.02 3.43
CA ASN A 51 27.07 0.02 3.26
C ASN A 51 26.93 -1.19 4.20
N CYS A 52 25.70 -1.44 4.68
CA CYS A 52 25.43 -2.52 5.63
C CYS A 52 24.98 -3.78 4.92
N GLU A 53 25.36 -4.93 5.47
CA GLU A 53 25.01 -6.26 4.98
C GLU A 53 24.56 -7.13 6.15
N MET A 54 23.61 -8.03 5.90
CA MET A 54 23.21 -9.02 6.88
C MET A 54 24.32 -10.06 6.99
N ASP A 55 24.74 -10.39 8.21
CA ASP A 55 25.68 -11.49 8.43
C ASP A 55 25.14 -12.79 7.80
N ILE A 56 26.01 -13.53 7.09
CA ILE A 56 25.60 -14.72 6.33
C ILE A 56 25.07 -15.83 7.23
N ASN A 57 25.66 -16.02 8.42
CA ASN A 57 25.20 -17.05 9.35
C ASN A 57 23.82 -16.68 9.91
N LYS A 58 23.59 -15.41 10.25
CA LYS A 58 22.25 -14.91 10.61
C LYS A 58 21.25 -15.09 9.47
N ALA A 59 21.64 -14.78 8.23
CA ALA A 59 20.77 -14.94 7.07
C ALA A 59 20.37 -16.42 6.84
N LYS A 60 21.34 -17.35 6.86
CA LYS A 60 21.07 -18.79 6.75
C LYS A 60 20.18 -19.30 7.88
N ASN A 61 20.50 -18.96 9.13
CA ASN A 61 19.68 -19.34 10.28
C ASN A 61 18.25 -18.81 10.16
N LEU A 62 18.09 -17.59 9.65
CA LEU A 62 16.79 -17.01 9.37
C LEU A 62 16.03 -17.80 8.30
N LEU A 63 16.64 -18.13 7.15
CA LEU A 63 15.99 -18.93 6.10
C LEU A 63 15.52 -20.30 6.65
N LYS A 64 16.36 -20.96 7.44
CA LYS A 64 16.01 -22.23 8.10
C LYS A 64 14.81 -22.08 9.04
N LYS A 65 14.79 -21.01 9.84
CA LYS A 65 13.66 -20.69 10.74
C LYS A 65 12.38 -20.41 9.97
N LEU A 66 12.44 -19.59 8.91
CA LEU A 66 11.29 -19.25 8.08
C LEU A 66 10.71 -20.50 7.38
N LYS A 67 11.56 -21.40 6.86
CA LYS A 67 11.10 -22.67 6.29
C LYS A 67 10.35 -23.53 7.30
N LYS A 68 10.86 -23.65 8.54
CA LYS A 68 10.19 -24.37 9.63
C LYS A 68 8.83 -23.76 10.00
N GLU A 69 8.67 -22.46 9.80
CA GLU A 69 7.41 -21.74 10.01
C GLU A 69 6.49 -21.76 8.78
N ASN A 70 6.73 -22.63 7.79
CA ASN A 70 5.94 -22.77 6.55
C ASN A 70 5.93 -21.52 5.65
N VAL A 71 6.96 -20.67 5.74
CA VAL A 71 7.19 -19.64 4.71
C VAL A 71 7.56 -20.35 3.41
N LEU A 72 6.89 -19.97 2.32
CA LEU A 72 7.05 -20.59 1.01
C LEU A 72 8.00 -19.78 0.12
N ARG A 73 7.85 -18.45 0.14
CA ARG A 73 8.51 -17.53 -0.79
C ARG A 73 9.41 -16.54 -0.05
N ILE A 74 10.63 -16.37 -0.54
CA ILE A 74 11.55 -15.32 -0.10
C ILE A 74 11.80 -14.37 -1.26
N PHE A 75 11.47 -13.10 -1.09
CA PHE A 75 11.89 -12.01 -1.98
C PHE A 75 13.13 -11.35 -1.41
N TYR A 76 14.29 -11.60 -2.03
CA TYR A 76 15.52 -10.88 -1.71
C TYR A 76 15.45 -9.46 -2.27
N THR A 77 15.67 -8.48 -1.40
CA THR A 77 15.60 -7.05 -1.71
C THR A 77 16.64 -6.28 -0.88
N GLY A 78 16.56 -4.96 -0.87
CA GLY A 78 17.40 -4.07 -0.08
C GLY A 78 17.73 -2.79 -0.82
N GLY A 79 19.02 -2.45 -0.90
CA GLY A 79 19.51 -1.58 -1.96
C GLY A 79 19.47 -2.32 -3.30
N GLU A 80 20.51 -3.10 -3.57
CA GLU A 80 20.58 -4.02 -4.71
C GLU A 80 21.08 -5.40 -4.24
N PRO A 81 20.23 -6.44 -4.24
CA PRO A 81 20.58 -7.78 -3.76
C PRO A 81 21.85 -8.36 -4.40
N PHE A 82 22.09 -8.08 -5.68
CA PHE A 82 23.28 -8.60 -6.38
C PHE A 82 24.60 -7.97 -5.90
N LEU A 83 24.56 -6.92 -5.07
CA LEU A 83 25.73 -6.38 -4.38
C LEU A 83 26.05 -7.07 -3.05
N TYR A 84 25.16 -7.93 -2.53
CA TYR A 84 25.41 -8.65 -1.29
C TYR A 84 26.57 -9.64 -1.46
N SER A 85 27.59 -9.50 -0.60
CA SER A 85 28.87 -10.23 -0.74
C SER A 85 28.71 -11.76 -0.79
N HIS A 86 27.74 -12.30 -0.05
CA HIS A 86 27.51 -13.75 0.09
C HIS A 86 26.24 -14.23 -0.63
N PHE A 87 25.78 -13.52 -1.67
CA PHE A 87 24.46 -13.79 -2.24
C PHE A 87 24.34 -15.18 -2.89
N LYS A 88 25.38 -15.63 -3.60
CA LYS A 88 25.44 -16.99 -4.15
C LYS A 88 25.25 -18.04 -3.07
N GLU A 89 26.03 -17.94 -1.99
CA GLU A 89 26.01 -18.87 -0.87
C GLU A 89 24.65 -18.89 -0.16
N LEU A 90 24.00 -17.72 -0.03
CA LEU A 90 22.66 -17.61 0.54
C LEU A 90 21.61 -18.27 -0.36
N LEU A 91 21.67 -18.07 -1.68
CA LEU A 91 20.78 -18.68 -2.65
C LEU A 91 20.93 -20.21 -2.70
N GLU A 92 22.17 -20.72 -2.63
CA GLU A 92 22.46 -22.15 -2.55
C GLU A 92 21.83 -22.77 -1.29
N TYR A 93 21.97 -22.08 -0.16
CA TYR A 93 21.37 -22.53 1.08
C TYR A 93 19.84 -22.52 1.01
N GLY A 94 19.23 -21.43 0.53
CA GLY A 94 17.77 -21.34 0.36
C GLY A 94 17.21 -22.39 -0.60
N HIS A 95 17.96 -22.73 -1.65
CA HIS A 95 17.61 -23.80 -2.58
C HIS A 95 17.62 -25.18 -1.89
N SER A 96 18.65 -25.48 -1.09
CA SER A 96 18.71 -26.75 -0.35
C SER A 96 17.60 -26.92 0.69
N LEU A 97 17.00 -25.82 1.16
CA LEU A 97 15.81 -25.82 2.01
C LEU A 97 14.48 -25.96 1.23
N GLY A 98 14.53 -25.94 -0.11
CA GLY A 98 13.34 -25.97 -0.96
C GLY A 98 12.46 -24.73 -0.78
N LEU A 99 13.06 -23.54 -0.65
CA LEU A 99 12.36 -22.26 -0.68
C LEU A 99 12.16 -21.79 -2.12
N CYS A 100 11.03 -21.14 -2.41
CA CYS A 100 10.85 -20.42 -3.66
C CYS A 100 11.55 -19.05 -3.54
N GLN A 101 12.60 -18.85 -4.34
CA GLN A 101 13.52 -17.72 -4.23
C GLN A 101 13.27 -16.71 -5.34
N LEU A 102 12.95 -15.48 -4.94
CA LEU A 102 12.56 -14.39 -5.82
C LEU A 102 13.49 -13.20 -5.56
N VAL A 103 13.82 -12.43 -6.59
CA VAL A 103 14.75 -11.28 -6.47
C VAL A 103 14.10 -10.02 -7.01
N ILE A 104 14.16 -8.94 -6.24
CA ILE A 104 13.80 -7.59 -6.70
C ILE A 104 15.08 -6.84 -6.97
N THR A 105 15.29 -6.45 -8.23
CA THR A 105 16.54 -5.83 -8.68
C THR A 105 16.28 -4.58 -9.50
N ASN A 106 17.24 -3.67 -9.49
CA ASN A 106 17.28 -2.57 -10.45
C ASN A 106 17.76 -3.02 -11.85
N GLY A 107 18.22 -4.27 -11.98
CA GLY A 107 18.55 -4.90 -13.25
C GLY A 107 19.93 -4.56 -13.81
N PHE A 108 20.65 -3.59 -13.22
CA PHE A 108 21.94 -3.10 -13.73
C PHE A 108 23.01 -4.20 -13.86
N LEU A 109 22.97 -5.20 -12.96
CA LEU A 109 23.95 -6.29 -12.90
C LEU A 109 23.52 -7.57 -13.61
N LEU A 110 22.33 -7.62 -14.21
CA LEU A 110 21.76 -8.86 -14.78
C LEU A 110 22.60 -9.44 -15.91
N ASN A 111 23.24 -8.60 -16.72
CA ASN A 111 24.10 -9.07 -17.82
C ASN A 111 25.51 -9.50 -17.34
N THR A 112 25.86 -9.32 -16.07
CA THR A 112 27.24 -9.60 -15.60
C THR A 112 27.50 -11.09 -15.43
N ASN A 113 28.75 -11.51 -15.64
CA ASN A 113 29.17 -12.91 -15.43
C ASN A 113 29.12 -13.32 -13.95
N LYS A 114 29.28 -12.35 -13.04
CA LYS A 114 29.19 -12.60 -11.59
C LYS A 114 27.83 -13.19 -11.23
N VAL A 115 26.75 -12.54 -11.68
CA VAL A 115 25.38 -12.89 -11.31
C VAL A 115 24.89 -14.16 -12.02
N SER A 116 25.36 -14.42 -13.25
CA SER A 116 24.93 -15.61 -13.99
C SER A 116 25.28 -16.93 -13.33
N THR A 117 26.32 -16.97 -12.50
CA THR A 117 26.73 -18.20 -11.80
C THR A 117 25.71 -18.75 -10.80
N PHE A 118 24.69 -17.96 -10.42
CA PHE A 118 23.69 -18.35 -9.43
C PHE A 118 22.22 -18.12 -9.86
N PHE A 119 21.96 -17.82 -11.14
CA PHE A 119 20.59 -17.74 -11.67
C PHE A 119 19.81 -19.06 -11.54
N LYS A 120 20.49 -20.21 -11.62
CA LYS A 120 19.86 -21.53 -11.48
C LYS A 120 19.16 -21.78 -10.13
N TYR A 121 19.45 -20.96 -9.11
CA TYR A 121 18.82 -21.05 -7.78
C TYR A 121 17.65 -20.07 -7.60
N ILE A 122 17.40 -19.20 -8.58
CA ILE A 122 16.37 -18.17 -8.55
C ILE A 122 15.15 -18.66 -9.35
N ASN A 123 13.96 -18.57 -8.76
CA ASN A 123 12.71 -18.94 -9.40
C ASN A 123 12.07 -17.78 -10.17
N GLY A 124 12.34 -16.53 -9.76
CA GLY A 124 11.81 -15.36 -10.44
C GLY A 124 12.51 -14.05 -10.10
N ILE A 125 12.43 -13.09 -11.01
CA ILE A 125 13.08 -11.79 -10.93
C ILE A 125 12.07 -10.70 -11.29
N SER A 126 11.87 -9.76 -10.37
CA SER A 126 11.15 -8.51 -10.60
C SER A 126 12.14 -7.40 -10.91
N ILE A 127 12.05 -6.83 -12.11
CA ILE A 127 13.02 -5.90 -12.67
C ILE A 127 12.44 -4.49 -12.67
N SER A 128 13.15 -3.54 -12.09
CA SER A 128 12.66 -2.16 -11.99
C SER A 128 12.89 -1.39 -13.30
N VAL A 129 11.82 -0.94 -13.98
CA VAL A 129 11.90 -0.11 -15.20
C VAL A 129 10.87 1.02 -15.15
N HIS A 130 11.33 2.27 -15.30
CA HIS A 130 10.54 3.47 -14.96
C HIS A 130 10.22 4.41 -16.13
N GLY A 131 10.28 3.95 -17.37
CA GLY A 131 9.94 4.74 -18.56
C GLY A 131 10.78 4.38 -19.77
N LYS A 132 10.77 5.26 -20.78
CA LYS A 132 11.74 5.20 -21.89
C LYS A 132 13.15 5.40 -21.35
N GLU A 133 14.17 5.06 -22.14
CA GLU A 133 15.57 5.11 -21.74
C GLU A 133 15.97 6.41 -21.03
N GLU A 134 15.73 7.55 -21.66
CA GLU A 134 16.03 8.87 -21.10
C GLU A 134 15.36 9.11 -19.74
N THR A 135 14.05 8.83 -19.63
CA THR A 135 13.29 9.02 -18.39
C THR A 135 13.76 8.06 -17.29
N HIS A 136 13.94 6.78 -17.63
CA HIS A 136 14.46 5.78 -16.70
C HIS A 136 15.81 6.23 -16.13
N ASN A 137 16.76 6.53 -17.02
CA ASN A 137 18.13 6.89 -16.67
C ASN A 137 18.17 8.16 -15.79
N LYS A 138 17.34 9.16 -16.12
CA LYS A 138 17.20 10.38 -15.32
C LYS A 138 16.72 10.08 -13.91
N ILE A 139 15.64 9.31 -13.75
CA ILE A 139 15.01 9.13 -12.44
C ILE A 139 15.84 8.21 -11.53
N VAL A 140 16.59 7.25 -12.09
CA VAL A 140 17.51 6.39 -11.33
C VAL A 140 18.91 7.00 -11.15
N ASN A 141 19.15 8.17 -11.76
CA ASN A 141 20.41 8.90 -11.78
C ASN A 141 21.59 8.09 -12.33
N ASN A 142 21.40 7.40 -13.47
CA ASN A 142 22.44 6.64 -14.15
C ASN A 142 22.16 6.50 -15.65
N GLN A 143 23.06 7.04 -16.49
CA GLN A 143 22.89 7.11 -17.95
C GLN A 143 23.01 5.76 -18.70
N LYS A 144 23.42 4.70 -18.01
CA LYS A 144 23.62 3.36 -18.61
C LYS A 144 22.59 2.33 -18.12
N SER A 145 21.70 2.71 -17.19
CA SER A 145 20.84 1.78 -16.48
C SER A 145 19.87 1.05 -17.42
N TYR A 146 19.12 1.78 -18.23
CA TYR A 146 18.13 1.20 -19.13
C TYR A 146 18.76 0.19 -20.10
N LYS A 147 19.86 0.57 -20.76
CA LYS A 147 20.61 -0.31 -21.66
C LYS A 147 21.03 -1.61 -20.96
N LYS A 148 21.58 -1.51 -19.75
CA LYS A 148 21.99 -2.68 -18.96
C LYS A 148 20.84 -3.60 -18.59
N ILE A 149 19.67 -3.03 -18.30
CA ILE A 149 18.46 -3.80 -18.01
C ILE A 149 18.00 -4.58 -19.26
N VAL A 150 17.93 -3.93 -20.42
CA VAL A 150 17.50 -4.59 -21.67
C VAL A 150 18.45 -5.73 -22.03
N GLU A 151 19.78 -5.49 -21.97
CA GLU A 151 20.79 -6.54 -22.17
C GLU A 151 20.60 -7.72 -21.19
N GLY A 152 20.28 -7.41 -19.92
CA GLY A 152 20.02 -8.42 -18.88
C GLY A 152 18.76 -9.25 -19.13
N ILE A 153 17.67 -8.61 -19.58
CA ILE A 153 16.42 -9.30 -19.96
C ILE A 153 16.67 -10.25 -21.13
N ASP A 154 17.38 -9.79 -22.15
CA ASP A 154 17.71 -10.61 -23.33
C ASP A 154 18.54 -11.85 -22.93
N LYS A 155 19.56 -11.66 -22.08
CA LYS A 155 20.37 -12.76 -21.53
C LYS A 155 19.52 -13.76 -20.74
N LEU A 156 18.70 -13.28 -19.79
CA LEU A 156 17.85 -14.12 -18.95
C LEU A 156 16.89 -14.96 -19.79
N LYS A 157 16.25 -14.36 -20.78
CA LYS A 157 15.32 -15.08 -21.64
C LYS A 157 16.00 -16.12 -22.53
N LYS A 158 17.21 -15.84 -23.00
CA LYS A 158 17.97 -16.74 -23.86
C LYS A 158 18.54 -17.93 -23.07
N GLU A 159 19.16 -17.66 -21.92
CA GLU A 159 19.94 -18.65 -21.18
C GLU A 159 19.16 -19.31 -20.03
N TYR A 160 18.13 -18.62 -19.48
CA TYR A 160 17.40 -19.06 -18.28
C TYR A 160 15.87 -18.92 -18.45
N PRO A 161 15.26 -19.51 -19.50
CA PRO A 161 13.84 -19.31 -19.83
C PRO A 161 12.84 -19.80 -18.78
N ARG A 162 13.30 -20.57 -17.77
CA ARG A 162 12.46 -21.06 -16.66
C ARG A 162 12.31 -20.05 -15.52
N ILE A 163 13.12 -18.99 -15.48
CA ILE A 163 13.01 -17.95 -14.47
C ILE A 163 11.82 -17.07 -14.82
N ALA A 164 10.85 -16.98 -13.90
CA ALA A 164 9.71 -16.09 -14.09
C ALA A 164 10.18 -14.63 -14.01
N LEU A 165 9.80 -13.81 -14.99
CA LEU A 165 10.14 -12.39 -15.00
C LEU A 165 8.88 -11.56 -14.81
N ASP A 166 9.01 -10.45 -14.10
CA ASP A 166 8.08 -9.33 -14.15
C ASP A 166 8.84 -8.01 -14.22
N ILE A 167 8.20 -6.96 -14.74
CA ILE A 167 8.73 -5.61 -14.67
C ILE A 167 7.91 -4.81 -13.66
N CYS A 168 8.60 -4.18 -12.71
CA CYS A 168 8.00 -3.26 -11.75
C CYS A 168 8.25 -1.81 -12.16
N TYR A 169 7.17 -1.06 -12.38
CA TYR A 169 7.17 0.35 -12.70
C TYR A 169 6.65 1.14 -11.51
N THR A 170 7.52 1.97 -10.92
CA THR A 170 7.09 3.01 -9.97
C THR A 170 6.73 4.27 -10.74
N ALA A 171 5.45 4.60 -10.73
CA ALA A 171 4.94 5.85 -11.28
C ALA A 171 5.29 7.01 -10.36
N THR A 172 5.87 8.07 -10.91
CA THR A 172 6.20 9.35 -10.27
C THR A 172 5.59 10.49 -11.10
N PRO A 173 5.53 11.72 -10.58
CA PRO A 173 5.11 12.87 -11.39
C PRO A 173 5.90 13.00 -12.71
N ASP A 174 7.20 12.68 -12.69
CA ASP A 174 8.09 12.83 -13.85
C ASP A 174 7.85 11.81 -14.97
N ASN A 175 7.39 10.60 -14.65
CA ASN A 175 7.21 9.53 -15.65
C ASN A 175 5.75 9.15 -15.91
N THR A 176 4.78 9.76 -15.21
CA THR A 176 3.36 9.44 -15.38
C THR A 176 2.77 10.16 -16.57
N ASN A 177 3.14 9.67 -17.74
CA ASN A 177 2.65 10.11 -19.03
C ASN A 177 2.49 8.89 -19.94
N PHE A 178 1.70 9.04 -21.02
CA PHE A 178 1.39 7.93 -21.92
C PHE A 178 2.67 7.34 -22.54
N LYS A 179 3.62 8.20 -22.98
CA LYS A 179 4.84 7.78 -23.69
C LYS A 179 5.72 6.86 -22.84
N ASP A 180 5.92 7.20 -21.57
CA ASP A 180 6.78 6.43 -20.66
C ASP A 180 6.13 5.13 -20.19
N ILE A 181 4.84 5.15 -19.86
CA ILE A 181 4.16 3.91 -19.45
C ILE A 181 3.99 2.98 -20.65
N SER A 182 3.65 3.52 -21.83
CA SER A 182 3.51 2.71 -23.05
C SER A 182 4.82 2.10 -23.50
N SER A 183 5.96 2.80 -23.38
CA SER A 183 7.26 2.26 -23.79
C SER A 183 7.65 1.02 -22.98
N VAL A 184 7.40 1.04 -21.67
CA VAL A 184 7.62 -0.12 -20.81
C VAL A 184 6.60 -1.23 -21.08
N ALA A 185 5.34 -0.88 -21.34
CA ALA A 185 4.33 -1.86 -21.74
C ALA A 185 4.69 -2.56 -23.07
N GLU A 186 5.29 -1.85 -24.02
CA GLU A 186 5.80 -2.45 -25.27
C GLU A 186 7.01 -3.35 -25.01
N LEU A 187 7.95 -2.92 -24.16
CA LEU A 187 9.08 -3.76 -23.75
C LEU A 187 8.59 -5.08 -23.12
N CYS A 188 7.59 -4.98 -22.24
CA CYS A 188 6.92 -6.10 -21.59
C CYS A 188 6.24 -7.03 -22.61
N LYS A 189 5.44 -6.46 -23.51
CA LYS A 189 4.71 -7.20 -24.56
C LYS A 189 5.66 -7.93 -25.51
N LYS A 190 6.68 -7.23 -26.04
CA LYS A 190 7.74 -7.83 -26.88
C LYS A 190 8.37 -9.03 -26.18
N ASN A 191 8.55 -8.92 -24.87
CA ASN A 191 9.23 -9.95 -24.09
C ASN A 191 8.33 -11.00 -23.44
N LYS A 192 7.00 -10.88 -23.55
CA LYS A 192 6.03 -11.72 -22.83
C LYS A 192 6.25 -11.69 -21.31
N ILE A 193 6.49 -10.50 -20.78
CA ILE A 193 6.71 -10.23 -19.35
C ILE A 193 5.51 -9.41 -18.83
N PRO A 194 4.88 -9.76 -17.71
CA PRO A 194 3.84 -8.93 -17.10
C PRO A 194 4.41 -7.61 -16.56
N LEU A 195 3.62 -6.53 -16.68
CA LEU A 195 3.96 -5.22 -16.14
C LEU A 195 3.20 -4.94 -14.85
N ASN A 196 3.92 -4.76 -13.75
CA ASN A 196 3.38 -4.34 -12.46
C ASN A 196 3.61 -2.84 -12.25
N ILE A 197 2.54 -2.04 -12.11
CA ILE A 197 2.64 -0.58 -11.97
C ILE A 197 2.19 -0.14 -10.58
N THR A 198 3.09 0.41 -9.78
CA THR A 198 2.79 0.97 -8.45
C THR A 198 2.84 2.50 -8.49
N ARG A 199 2.06 3.16 -7.63
CA ARG A 199 2.23 4.60 -7.38
C ARG A 199 3.45 4.84 -6.50
N MET A 200 4.01 6.05 -6.58
CA MET A 200 4.96 6.53 -5.58
C MET A 200 4.24 6.73 -4.24
N TYR A 201 4.93 6.49 -3.14
CA TYR A 201 4.45 6.72 -1.77
C TYR A 201 5.29 7.82 -1.11
N ASN A 202 4.69 8.56 -0.18
CA ASN A 202 5.35 9.64 0.56
C ASN A 202 6.29 9.11 1.64
N ILE A 203 7.36 8.43 1.24
CA ILE A 203 8.32 7.75 2.12
C ILE A 203 9.74 7.84 1.55
N GLY A 204 10.74 7.52 2.37
CA GLY A 204 12.14 7.54 1.93
C GLY A 204 12.52 8.91 1.37
N LYS A 205 13.05 8.96 0.15
CA LYS A 205 13.37 10.23 -0.52
C LYS A 205 12.16 11.02 -0.99
N ALA A 206 11.01 10.37 -1.16
CA ALA A 206 9.76 11.01 -1.58
C ALA A 206 8.89 11.47 -0.38
N LYS A 207 9.41 11.43 0.85
CA LYS A 207 8.66 11.76 2.08
C LYS A 207 7.98 13.13 2.08
N GLU A 208 8.58 14.11 1.40
CA GLU A 208 8.10 15.50 1.33
C GLU A 208 7.30 15.80 0.06
N ILE A 209 7.25 14.86 -0.89
CA ILE A 209 6.50 15.05 -2.13
C ILE A 209 5.01 14.86 -1.82
N ILE A 210 4.17 15.81 -2.22
CA ILE A 210 2.72 15.67 -2.10
C ILE A 210 2.22 14.90 -3.32
N ASN A 211 1.76 13.67 -3.11
CA ASN A 211 0.99 12.95 -4.11
C ASN A 211 -0.37 13.62 -4.31
N ASP A 212 -0.56 14.34 -5.41
CA ASP A 212 -1.86 14.91 -5.77
C ASP A 212 -2.71 13.92 -6.59
N PHE A 213 -4.03 14.01 -6.41
CA PHE A 213 -5.05 13.25 -7.12
C PHE A 213 -4.89 13.31 -8.63
N VAL A 214 -4.49 14.46 -9.17
CA VAL A 214 -4.34 14.67 -10.62
C VAL A 214 -3.40 13.63 -11.22
N TYR A 215 -2.28 13.36 -10.53
CA TYR A 215 -1.31 12.36 -10.95
C TYR A 215 -1.88 10.92 -10.84
N ILE A 216 -2.62 10.60 -9.77
CA ILE A 216 -3.23 9.26 -9.61
C ILE A 216 -4.33 9.01 -10.65
N ASP A 217 -5.19 10.00 -10.90
CA ASP A 217 -6.23 9.93 -11.94
C ASP A 217 -5.60 9.79 -13.33
N CYS A 218 -4.51 10.51 -13.61
CA CYS A 218 -3.75 10.39 -14.84
C CYS A 218 -3.19 8.97 -15.02
N LEU A 219 -2.51 8.45 -13.99
CA LEU A 219 -1.98 7.09 -13.96
C LEU A 219 -3.05 6.06 -14.29
N VAL A 220 -4.18 6.08 -13.57
CA VAL A 220 -5.28 5.13 -13.77
C VAL A 220 -5.87 5.25 -15.17
N SER A 221 -6.03 6.47 -15.68
CA SER A 221 -6.55 6.71 -17.03
C SER A 221 -5.62 6.14 -18.11
N ILE A 222 -4.31 6.30 -17.97
CA ILE A 222 -3.32 5.75 -18.89
C ILE A 222 -3.34 4.22 -18.84
N VAL A 223 -3.26 3.63 -17.64
CA VAL A 223 -3.20 2.18 -17.50
C VAL A 223 -4.46 1.52 -18.04
N LYS A 224 -5.65 2.08 -17.80
CA LYS A 224 -6.89 1.55 -18.38
C LYS A 224 -6.89 1.56 -19.90
N LYS A 225 -6.42 2.64 -20.53
CA LYS A 225 -6.26 2.70 -21.99
C LYS A 225 -5.33 1.60 -22.50
N LEU A 226 -4.26 1.29 -21.77
CA LEU A 226 -3.34 0.21 -22.14
C LEU A 226 -3.98 -1.17 -21.90
N ILE A 227 -4.67 -1.41 -20.80
CA ILE A 227 -5.40 -2.67 -20.59
C ILE A 227 -6.43 -2.92 -21.70
N GLN A 228 -7.16 -1.88 -22.15
CA GLN A 228 -8.07 -1.96 -23.30
C GLN A 228 -7.35 -2.31 -24.61
N LYS A 229 -6.08 -1.92 -24.76
CA LYS A 229 -5.20 -2.32 -25.87
C LYS A 229 -4.56 -3.70 -25.68
N LYS A 230 -5.03 -4.49 -24.71
CA LYS A 230 -4.59 -5.87 -24.41
C LYS A 230 -3.13 -5.98 -23.95
N TYR A 231 -2.57 -4.95 -23.30
CA TYR A 231 -1.32 -5.12 -22.56
C TYR A 231 -1.59 -5.84 -21.23
N ASP A 232 -0.69 -6.76 -20.85
CA ASP A 232 -0.74 -7.45 -19.57
C ASP A 232 -0.17 -6.54 -18.46
N ILE A 233 -1.07 -5.77 -17.83
CA ILE A 233 -0.71 -4.79 -16.82
C ILE A 233 -1.50 -5.05 -15.54
N ASN A 234 -0.76 -5.25 -14.46
CA ASN A 234 -1.27 -5.28 -13.11
C ASN A 234 -0.99 -3.94 -12.44
N ILE A 235 -2.01 -3.37 -11.79
CA ILE A 235 -1.80 -2.20 -10.96
C ILE A 235 -1.50 -2.66 -9.54
N GLY A 236 -0.32 -2.26 -9.07
CA GLY A 236 0.20 -2.54 -7.76
C GLY A 236 -0.74 -2.07 -6.65
N HIS A 237 -0.69 -2.84 -5.58
CA HIS A 237 -1.57 -2.75 -4.44
C HIS A 237 -1.47 -1.39 -3.73
N CYS A 238 -2.56 -0.92 -3.08
CA CYS A 238 -2.73 0.33 -2.32
C CYS A 238 -3.33 1.54 -3.07
N LEU A 239 -4.25 1.33 -4.02
CA LEU A 239 -5.05 2.45 -4.55
C LEU A 239 -6.35 2.66 -3.77
N VAL A 240 -6.66 3.94 -3.47
CA VAL A 240 -7.94 4.34 -2.89
C VAL A 240 -8.97 4.54 -4.00
N GLN A 241 -9.89 3.58 -4.14
CA GLN A 241 -10.80 3.47 -5.30
C GLN A 241 -11.75 4.67 -5.50
N CYS A 242 -12.06 5.41 -4.45
CA CYS A 242 -12.89 6.61 -4.54
C CYS A 242 -12.09 7.87 -4.91
N ASN A 243 -10.76 7.81 -4.98
CA ASN A 243 -9.91 8.89 -5.51
C ASN A 243 -9.79 8.83 -7.03
N VAL A 244 -10.26 7.75 -7.66
CA VAL A 244 -10.10 7.53 -9.09
C VAL A 244 -11.44 7.56 -9.77
N ARG A 245 -11.54 8.30 -10.89
CA ARG A 245 -12.78 8.36 -11.68
C ARG A 245 -13.23 6.98 -12.16
N GLN A 246 -12.26 6.10 -12.39
CA GLN A 246 -12.49 4.80 -12.98
C GLN A 246 -11.92 3.71 -12.08
N ARG A 247 -12.79 2.92 -11.44
CA ARG A 247 -12.39 1.88 -10.49
C ARG A 247 -11.55 0.77 -11.14
N ILE A 248 -10.58 0.24 -10.39
CA ILE A 248 -9.72 -0.87 -10.79
C ILE A 248 -9.95 -2.01 -9.79
N PRO A 249 -10.42 -3.20 -10.22
CA PRO A 249 -10.59 -4.33 -9.30
C PRO A 249 -9.29 -4.71 -8.59
N ASN A 250 -9.38 -5.26 -7.37
CA ASN A 250 -8.27 -5.89 -6.64
C ASN A 250 -7.05 -5.02 -6.31
N SER A 251 -7.22 -3.71 -6.12
CA SER A 251 -6.12 -2.79 -5.77
C SER A 251 -5.72 -2.80 -4.28
N PHE A 252 -6.04 -3.86 -3.53
CA PHE A 252 -5.77 -3.95 -2.10
C PHE A 252 -4.41 -4.57 -1.82
N CYS A 253 -3.80 -4.21 -0.68
CA CYS A 253 -2.49 -4.71 -0.27
C CYS A 253 -2.59 -5.78 0.82
N MET A 254 -1.75 -6.81 0.71
CA MET A 254 -1.66 -7.93 1.66
C MET A 254 -0.52 -7.78 2.69
N ALA A 255 0.09 -6.60 2.79
CA ALA A 255 1.10 -6.30 3.81
C ALA A 255 0.54 -6.56 5.22
N GLY A 256 1.27 -7.35 6.00
CA GLY A 256 0.88 -7.78 7.33
C GLY A 256 -0.28 -8.80 7.38
N ILE A 257 -0.66 -9.38 6.23
CA ILE A 257 -1.70 -10.41 6.10
C ILE A 257 -1.12 -11.68 5.46
N ASP A 258 -0.54 -11.55 4.26
CA ASP A 258 0.08 -12.66 3.51
C ASP A 258 1.61 -12.58 3.56
N PHE A 259 2.14 -11.37 3.67
CA PHE A 259 3.57 -11.13 3.67
C PHE A 259 4.03 -10.16 4.75
N CYS A 260 5.32 -10.27 5.08
CA CYS A 260 6.04 -9.30 5.91
C CYS A 260 7.38 -8.93 5.27
N PHE A 261 8.06 -7.98 5.90
CA PHE A 261 9.40 -7.56 5.55
C PHE A 261 10.33 -7.79 6.74
N ILE A 262 11.56 -8.23 6.50
CA ILE A 262 12.61 -8.37 7.50
C ILE A 262 13.81 -7.52 7.06
N ASP A 263 14.20 -6.57 7.91
CA ASP A 263 15.33 -5.67 7.66
C ASP A 263 16.68 -6.33 8.02
N ILE A 264 17.79 -5.66 7.70
CA ILE A 264 19.17 -6.16 7.87
C ILE A 264 19.46 -6.57 9.32
N ASN A 265 18.92 -5.81 10.27
CA ASN A 265 19.06 -6.03 11.72
C ASN A 265 18.05 -7.06 12.29
N GLY A 266 17.24 -7.68 11.43
CA GLY A 266 16.24 -8.66 11.82
C GLY A 266 14.87 -8.04 12.13
N ASP A 267 14.71 -6.72 12.10
CA ASP A 267 13.43 -6.09 12.41
C ASP A 267 12.34 -6.54 11.44
N ILE A 268 11.26 -7.06 12.00
CA ILE A 268 10.08 -7.51 11.29
C ILE A 268 9.13 -6.33 11.16
N LYS A 269 8.72 -6.05 9.93
CA LYS A 269 7.83 -4.96 9.54
C LYS A 269 6.69 -5.53 8.68
N ILE A 270 5.53 -4.88 8.65
CA ILE A 270 4.41 -5.37 7.80
C ILE A 270 4.70 -5.25 6.31
N CYS A 271 5.57 -4.32 5.91
CA CYS A 271 6.18 -4.19 4.59
C CYS A 271 7.45 -3.34 4.71
N GLY A 272 8.25 -3.26 3.64
CA GLY A 272 9.52 -2.50 3.63
C GLY A 272 9.38 -0.99 3.82
N ASN A 273 8.15 -0.48 3.77
CA ASN A 273 7.82 0.93 3.94
C ASN A 273 7.28 1.26 5.34
N SER A 274 7.07 0.25 6.19
CA SER A 274 6.56 0.45 7.55
C SER A 274 7.64 1.03 8.46
N LEU A 275 7.32 2.13 9.15
CA LEU A 275 8.15 2.61 10.27
C LEU A 275 7.92 1.78 11.54
N GLU A 276 6.75 1.16 11.68
CA GLU A 276 6.43 0.33 12.83
C GLU A 276 7.11 -1.03 12.70
N VAL A 277 7.92 -1.36 13.71
CA VAL A 277 8.51 -2.69 13.93
C VAL A 277 7.55 -3.51 14.78
N ILE A 278 7.22 -4.72 14.31
CA ILE A 278 6.28 -5.62 14.97
C ILE A 278 6.98 -6.76 15.75
N GLY A 279 8.30 -6.88 15.62
CA GLY A 279 9.17 -7.81 16.33
C GLY A 279 10.54 -7.89 15.66
N ASN A 280 11.41 -8.79 16.12
CA ASN A 280 12.73 -9.02 15.54
C ASN A 280 12.97 -10.53 15.29
N ALA A 281 13.36 -10.87 14.07
CA ALA A 281 13.47 -12.25 13.61
C ALA A 281 14.63 -13.03 14.24
N PHE A 282 15.64 -12.35 14.78
CA PHE A 282 16.79 -12.96 15.44
C PHE A 282 16.53 -13.27 16.91
N HIS A 283 15.68 -12.49 17.57
CA HIS A 283 15.46 -12.60 19.02
C HIS A 283 14.06 -13.14 19.38
N ASP A 284 13.04 -12.86 18.57
CA ASP A 284 11.66 -13.23 18.89
C ASP A 284 11.23 -14.57 18.29
N VAL A 285 10.23 -15.18 18.92
CA VAL A 285 9.47 -16.29 18.34
C VAL A 285 8.57 -15.75 17.22
N PHE A 286 8.91 -16.05 15.96
CA PHE A 286 8.28 -15.48 14.78
C PHE A 286 6.76 -15.68 14.74
N LYS A 287 6.27 -16.87 15.09
CA LYS A 287 4.84 -17.18 15.19
C LYS A 287 4.10 -16.29 16.21
N LYS A 288 4.74 -15.92 17.31
CA LYS A 288 4.16 -15.02 18.33
C LYS A 288 4.07 -13.59 17.78
N VAL A 289 5.14 -13.12 17.13
CA VAL A 289 5.16 -11.82 16.43
C VAL A 289 4.03 -11.74 15.41
N TRP A 290 3.86 -12.76 14.57
CA TRP A 290 2.84 -12.77 13.52
C TRP A 290 1.40 -12.78 14.08
N ARG A 291 1.13 -13.61 15.09
CA ARG A 291 -0.16 -13.62 15.79
C ARG A 291 -0.50 -12.27 16.42
N ASN A 292 0.49 -11.59 17.00
CA ASN A 292 0.30 -10.25 17.57
C ASN A 292 0.05 -9.20 16.47
N ASN A 293 0.75 -9.30 15.34
CA ASN A 293 0.52 -8.41 14.20
C ASN A 293 -0.93 -8.49 13.67
N GLN A 294 -1.54 -9.67 13.62
CA GLN A 294 -2.94 -9.82 13.21
C GLN A 294 -3.89 -8.99 14.10
N LYS A 295 -3.66 -8.95 15.41
CA LYS A 295 -4.42 -8.09 16.34
C LYS A 295 -4.19 -6.60 16.04
N ASN A 296 -2.96 -6.22 15.69
CA ASN A 296 -2.60 -4.84 15.35
C ASN A 296 -3.17 -4.41 13.99
N LEU A 297 -3.28 -5.32 13.02
CA LEU A 297 -3.90 -5.06 11.74
C LEU A 297 -5.37 -4.62 11.91
N CYS A 298 -6.13 -5.31 12.77
CA CYS A 298 -7.50 -4.89 13.09
C CYS A 298 -7.52 -3.46 13.67
N LYS A 299 -6.55 -3.09 14.52
CA LYS A 299 -6.42 -1.72 15.04
C LYS A 299 -6.12 -0.71 13.92
N ARG A 300 -5.27 -1.05 12.95
CA ARG A 300 -4.97 -0.18 11.80
C ARG A 300 -6.21 0.03 10.92
N LEU A 301 -7.00 -1.01 10.67
CA LEU A 301 -8.27 -0.89 9.94
C LEU A 301 -9.30 -0.05 10.72
N LYS A 302 -9.30 -0.12 12.06
CA LYS A 302 -10.09 0.77 12.92
C LYS A 302 -9.66 2.23 12.85
N ARG A 303 -8.45 2.56 12.38
CA ARG A 303 -8.03 3.94 12.19
C ARG A 303 -8.66 4.60 10.97
N LEU A 304 -9.09 3.84 9.96
CA LEU A 304 -9.63 4.36 8.70
C LEU A 304 -10.71 5.45 8.89
N PRO A 305 -10.84 6.42 7.96
CA PRO A 305 -11.89 7.42 8.01
C PRO A 305 -13.29 6.79 8.07
N LEU A 306 -14.25 7.47 8.66
CA LEU A 306 -15.62 6.96 8.79
C LEU A 306 -16.25 6.67 7.43
N CYS A 307 -15.93 7.44 6.40
CA CYS A 307 -16.39 7.14 5.04
C CYS A 307 -15.83 5.82 4.50
N CYS A 308 -14.59 5.45 4.83
CA CYS A 308 -13.99 4.17 4.42
C CYS A 308 -14.57 3.01 5.23
N LYS A 309 -14.78 3.21 6.53
CA LYS A 309 -15.39 2.22 7.44
C LYS A 309 -16.79 1.79 7.01
N ASN A 310 -17.53 2.70 6.38
CA ASN A 310 -18.90 2.46 5.92
C ASN A 310 -18.98 2.37 4.39
N CYS A 311 -17.85 2.11 3.72
CA CYS A 311 -17.79 1.98 2.27
C CYS A 311 -18.13 0.54 1.84
N GLU A 312 -19.13 0.39 0.96
CA GLU A 312 -19.51 -0.89 0.38
C GLU A 312 -18.39 -1.56 -0.44
N ASN A 313 -17.41 -0.77 -0.91
CA ASN A 313 -16.30 -1.24 -1.72
C ASN A 313 -14.99 -1.39 -0.93
N ILE A 314 -15.06 -1.38 0.42
CA ILE A 314 -13.85 -1.42 1.26
C ILE A 314 -12.99 -2.66 0.98
N ASN A 315 -13.59 -3.80 0.65
CA ASN A 315 -12.85 -5.04 0.37
C ASN A 315 -11.98 -4.96 -0.89
N ALA A 316 -12.30 -4.09 -1.86
CA ALA A 316 -11.51 -3.92 -3.08
C ALA A 316 -10.24 -3.09 -2.86
N CYS A 317 -10.14 -2.35 -1.76
CA CYS A 317 -9.12 -1.32 -1.53
C CYS A 317 -8.42 -1.43 -0.16
N LEU A 318 -9.16 -1.83 0.87
CA LEU A 318 -8.78 -1.84 2.30
C LEU A 318 -8.32 -0.48 2.86
N GLY A 319 -8.75 0.61 2.21
CA GLY A 319 -8.41 1.97 2.61
C GLY A 319 -7.04 2.46 2.11
N GLY A 320 -6.44 1.76 1.16
CA GLY A 320 -5.17 2.14 0.52
C GLY A 320 -3.95 1.54 1.23
N CYS A 321 -2.86 2.29 1.23
CA CYS A 321 -1.62 1.96 1.91
C CYS A 321 -1.88 1.75 3.42
N LYS A 322 -1.06 0.91 4.07
CA LYS A 322 -1.13 0.68 5.52
C LYS A 322 -0.09 1.48 6.31
N THR A 323 0.86 2.09 5.61
CA THR A 323 2.10 2.61 6.18
C THR A 323 2.41 4.04 5.75
N GLU A 324 1.66 4.60 4.80
CA GLU A 324 1.85 5.98 4.38
C GLU A 324 1.23 6.87 5.45
N ILE A 325 2.06 7.24 6.43
CA ILE A 325 1.65 8.07 7.55
C ILE A 325 1.15 9.40 6.99
N SER A 326 -0.10 9.73 7.28
CA SER A 326 -0.67 11.00 6.92
C SER A 326 -0.06 12.19 7.65
N ILE A 327 -0.30 13.38 7.09
CA ILE A 327 -0.01 14.73 7.61
C ILE A 327 0.08 14.75 9.14
N LYS A 328 1.10 15.46 9.67
CA LYS A 328 1.34 15.67 11.11
C LYS A 328 0.00 15.83 11.86
N ASN A 329 -0.23 14.99 12.87
CA ASN A 329 -1.39 14.96 13.79
C ASN A 329 -2.61 14.12 13.38
N ILE A 330 -2.58 13.38 12.28
CA ILE A 330 -3.65 12.43 11.94
C ILE A 330 -3.04 11.02 11.79
N PRO A 331 -3.47 10.01 12.58
CA PRO A 331 -2.96 8.64 12.46
C PRO A 331 -3.78 7.88 11.43
N LEU A 332 -3.58 8.16 10.14
CA LEU A 332 -4.19 7.40 9.05
C LEU A 332 -3.14 6.76 8.14
N ASN A 333 -3.60 5.71 7.46
CA ASN A 333 -2.77 4.72 6.80
C ASN A 333 -2.38 5.10 5.36
N ASP A 334 -3.14 5.99 4.72
CA ASP A 334 -2.96 6.48 3.35
C ASP A 334 -3.41 7.95 3.24
N SER A 335 -2.59 8.80 2.63
CA SER A 335 -2.86 10.23 2.45
C SER A 335 -4.03 10.49 1.48
N LEU A 336 -4.27 9.59 0.53
CA LEU A 336 -5.36 9.67 -0.45
C LEU A 336 -6.73 9.48 0.22
N ALA A 337 -6.82 8.62 1.24
CA ALA A 337 -8.06 8.42 1.98
C ALA A 337 -8.46 9.68 2.77
N ILE A 338 -7.47 10.39 3.34
CA ILE A 338 -7.68 11.69 4.00
C ILE A 338 -8.16 12.73 3.01
N SER A 339 -7.46 12.83 1.90
CA SER A 339 -7.61 13.96 1.00
C SER A 339 -9.03 14.00 0.40
N ILE A 340 -9.71 12.85 0.24
CA ILE A 340 -11.14 12.82 -0.13
C ILE A 340 -12.00 13.50 0.93
N VAL A 341 -11.80 13.15 2.20
CA VAL A 341 -12.56 13.72 3.31
C VAL A 341 -12.37 15.22 3.34
N LEU A 342 -11.12 15.68 3.22
CA LEU A 342 -10.79 17.11 3.22
C LEU A 342 -11.35 17.85 1.99
N LYS A 343 -11.32 17.23 0.81
CA LYS A 343 -11.89 17.81 -0.42
C LYS A 343 -13.40 17.99 -0.29
N LYS A 344 -14.11 16.95 0.14
CA LYS A 344 -15.55 17.04 0.39
C LYS A 344 -15.87 18.04 1.50
N TRP A 345 -15.10 18.01 2.59
CA TRP A 345 -15.21 18.99 3.67
C TRP A 345 -15.08 20.42 3.16
N ASN A 346 -14.09 20.71 2.31
CA ASN A 346 -13.88 22.06 1.77
C ASN A 346 -15.06 22.56 0.93
N VAL A 347 -15.79 21.66 0.27
CA VAL A 347 -17.01 22.01 -0.47
C VAL A 347 -18.18 22.34 0.47
N ILE A 348 -18.33 21.61 1.57
CA ILE A 348 -19.53 21.72 2.44
C ILE A 348 -19.37 22.63 3.66
N LYS A 349 -18.12 22.89 4.11
CA LYS A 349 -17.84 23.47 5.43
C LYS A 349 -18.49 24.83 5.69
N ASN A 350 -18.64 25.66 4.65
CA ASN A 350 -19.14 27.03 4.75
C ASN A 350 -20.61 27.14 4.34
N LYS A 351 -21.25 26.03 3.96
CA LYS A 351 -22.65 26.02 3.54
C LYS A 351 -23.54 25.96 4.79
N LYS A 352 -24.65 26.69 4.77
CA LYS A 352 -25.75 26.47 5.73
C LYS A 352 -26.40 25.12 5.41
N PHE A 353 -27.01 24.51 6.43
CA PHE A 353 -27.53 23.16 6.28
C PHE A 353 -28.82 22.95 7.06
N ASP A 354 -29.61 21.99 6.60
CA ASP A 354 -30.73 21.41 7.33
C ASP A 354 -30.38 20.00 7.81
N ILE A 355 -30.98 19.58 8.92
CA ILE A 355 -30.94 18.21 9.40
C ILE A 355 -32.19 17.48 8.89
N LYS A 356 -32.01 16.45 8.05
CA LYS A 356 -33.10 15.66 7.46
C LYS A 356 -33.19 14.29 8.13
N ILE A 357 -33.59 14.27 9.39
CA ILE A 357 -33.80 13.05 10.18
C ILE A 357 -35.30 12.96 10.53
N GLY A 358 -35.99 11.95 9.99
CA GLY A 358 -37.41 11.69 10.27
C GLY A 358 -37.66 11.02 11.62
N GLY A 359 -36.63 10.43 12.24
CA GLY A 359 -36.77 9.86 13.59
C GLY A 359 -35.49 9.24 14.13
N ILE A 360 -35.41 9.14 15.46
CA ILE A 360 -34.31 8.49 16.17
C ILE A 360 -34.88 7.46 17.14
N LYS A 361 -34.52 6.18 16.99
CA LYS A 361 -34.98 5.10 17.86
C LYS A 361 -33.80 4.40 18.51
N LYS A 362 -33.77 4.32 19.84
CA LYS A 362 -32.79 3.48 20.55
C LYS A 362 -33.07 2.00 20.24
N ILE A 363 -32.07 1.27 19.78
CA ILE A 363 -32.20 -0.16 19.44
C ILE A 363 -31.65 -1.02 20.60
N ARG A 364 -30.44 -0.71 21.06
CA ARG A 364 -29.72 -1.43 22.13
C ARG A 364 -28.79 -0.47 22.89
N PHE A 365 -28.06 -0.99 23.88
CA PHE A 365 -27.02 -0.22 24.56
C PHE A 365 -26.04 0.38 23.54
N ASN A 366 -25.86 1.71 23.59
CA ASN A 366 -24.99 2.48 22.69
C ASN A 366 -25.31 2.35 21.18
N GLN A 367 -26.54 1.97 20.79
CA GLN A 367 -26.96 1.85 19.39
C GLN A 367 -28.34 2.49 19.16
N TYR A 368 -28.41 3.37 18.16
CA TYR A 368 -29.59 4.15 17.78
C TYR A 368 -29.80 4.05 16.26
N LEU A 369 -31.03 3.80 15.83
CA LEU A 369 -31.45 3.94 14.43
C LEU A 369 -31.77 5.41 14.18
N ILE A 370 -31.10 6.04 13.22
CA ILE A 370 -31.53 7.30 12.62
C ILE A 370 -32.25 6.98 11.30
N ILE A 371 -33.43 7.55 11.13
CA ILE A 371 -34.29 7.36 9.96
C ILE A 371 -34.19 8.64 9.12
N GLY A 372 -33.79 8.52 7.86
CA GLY A 372 -33.72 9.62 6.90
C GLY A 372 -33.95 9.09 5.49
N LYS A 373 -33.42 9.79 4.47
CA LYS A 373 -33.41 9.30 3.07
C LYS A 373 -32.83 7.89 2.97
N GLU A 374 -31.76 7.64 3.73
CA GLU A 374 -31.29 6.31 4.08
C GLU A 374 -31.40 6.16 5.60
N SER A 375 -31.64 4.94 6.09
CA SER A 375 -31.63 4.65 7.53
C SER A 375 -30.24 4.18 7.96
N ALA A 376 -29.77 4.64 9.13
CA ALA A 376 -28.47 4.24 9.65
C ALA A 376 -28.45 3.90 11.13
N ILE A 377 -27.61 2.95 11.53
CA ILE A 377 -27.36 2.65 12.95
C ILE A 377 -26.14 3.43 13.43
N VAL A 378 -26.34 4.32 14.39
CA VAL A 378 -25.31 5.15 15.00
C VAL A 378 -25.15 4.85 16.49
N ASN A 379 -24.05 5.32 17.08
CA ASN A 379 -23.86 5.23 18.52
C ASN A 379 -24.25 6.53 19.24
N ARG A 380 -24.21 6.49 20.58
CA ARG A 380 -24.61 7.63 21.42
C ARG A 380 -23.84 8.91 21.12
N ASN A 381 -22.58 8.81 20.71
CA ASN A 381 -21.76 9.97 20.41
C ASN A 381 -22.25 10.71 19.16
N VAL A 382 -22.66 10.00 18.10
CA VAL A 382 -23.30 10.67 16.94
C VAL A 382 -24.57 11.39 17.37
N ILE A 383 -25.41 10.76 18.19
CA ILE A 383 -26.64 11.37 18.69
C ILE A 383 -26.33 12.65 19.48
N ASN A 384 -25.32 12.61 20.35
CA ASN A 384 -24.90 13.78 21.11
C ASN A 384 -24.36 14.89 20.21
N ILE A 385 -23.64 14.55 19.15
CA ILE A 385 -23.15 15.52 18.15
C ILE A 385 -24.32 16.13 17.39
N LEU A 386 -25.23 15.31 16.85
CA LEU A 386 -26.42 15.78 16.13
C LEU A 386 -27.27 16.73 16.97
N LYS A 387 -27.43 16.46 18.28
CA LYS A 387 -28.15 17.34 19.22
C LYS A 387 -27.45 18.68 19.48
N LYS A 388 -26.13 18.75 19.28
CA LYS A 388 -25.32 19.96 19.44
C LYS A 388 -25.21 20.77 18.15
N LEU A 389 -25.67 20.24 17.01
CA LEU A 389 -25.66 20.97 15.75
C LEU A 389 -26.68 22.10 15.77
N THR A 390 -26.24 23.27 15.36
CA THR A 390 -27.03 24.50 15.23
C THR A 390 -27.15 24.81 13.74
N VAL A 391 -28.36 24.77 13.17
CA VAL A 391 -28.61 24.92 11.72
C VAL A 391 -28.41 26.37 11.23
N GLU A 392 -28.43 27.33 12.15
CA GLU A 392 -28.10 28.74 11.90
C GLU A 392 -26.60 28.94 11.60
N LYS A 393 -25.76 28.01 12.08
CA LYS A 393 -24.31 28.00 11.90
C LYS A 393 -23.92 27.10 10.74
N THR A 394 -22.84 27.46 10.05
CA THR A 394 -22.19 26.58 9.08
C THR A 394 -21.59 25.34 9.76
N LEU A 395 -21.27 24.31 8.97
CA LEU A 395 -20.58 23.12 9.51
C LEU A 395 -19.22 23.47 10.14
N LYS A 396 -18.50 24.46 9.59
CA LYS A 396 -17.22 24.95 10.13
C LYS A 396 -17.39 25.58 11.52
N GLU A 397 -18.42 26.39 11.71
CA GLU A 397 -18.69 27.02 13.01
C GLU A 397 -19.15 25.99 14.05
N ASN A 398 -20.00 25.04 13.64
CA ASN A 398 -20.38 23.90 14.47
C ASN A 398 -19.16 23.05 14.87
N LEU A 399 -18.23 22.82 13.93
CA LEU A 399 -16.97 22.13 14.21
C LEU A 399 -16.19 22.83 15.34
N LEU A 400 -16.03 24.15 15.30
CA LEU A 400 -15.27 24.89 16.33
C LEU A 400 -15.87 24.74 17.74
N VAL A 401 -17.20 24.65 17.84
CA VAL A 401 -17.90 24.44 19.12
C VAL A 401 -17.74 23.00 19.62
N ILE A 402 -17.89 22.02 18.71
CA ILE A 402 -17.92 20.59 19.06
C ILE A 402 -16.50 20.03 19.25
N ASN A 403 -15.50 20.52 18.51
CA ASN A 403 -14.11 20.03 18.51
C ASN A 403 -13.42 20.15 19.88
N LYS A 404 -13.95 20.94 20.81
CA LYS A 404 -13.47 20.96 22.21
C LYS A 404 -13.58 19.58 22.91
N PHE A 405 -14.35 18.64 22.34
CA PHE A 405 -14.64 17.34 22.95
C PHE A 405 -14.28 16.13 22.09
N PHE A 406 -13.82 16.32 20.84
CA PHE A 406 -13.57 15.23 19.89
C PHE A 406 -12.38 15.52 18.97
N ASN A 407 -11.86 14.52 18.26
CA ASN A 407 -10.83 14.74 17.25
C ASN A 407 -11.40 15.49 16.03
N GLU A 408 -10.73 16.57 15.61
CA GLU A 408 -11.19 17.45 14.53
C GLU A 408 -11.38 16.71 13.19
N PHE A 409 -10.44 15.84 12.82
CA PHE A 409 -10.53 15.10 11.57
C PHE A 409 -11.68 14.08 11.60
N GLU A 410 -11.89 13.39 12.74
CA GLU A 410 -13.01 12.48 12.89
C GLU A 410 -14.36 13.20 12.78
N LEU A 411 -14.48 14.41 13.33
CA LEU A 411 -15.67 15.24 13.15
C LEU A 411 -15.88 15.66 11.69
N LYS A 412 -14.83 16.11 10.99
CA LYS A 412 -14.91 16.39 9.54
C LYS A 412 -15.37 15.15 8.77
N SER A 413 -14.81 13.98 9.10
CA SER A 413 -15.19 12.71 8.48
C SER A 413 -16.65 12.34 8.76
N LEU A 414 -17.14 12.59 9.98
CA LEU A 414 -18.54 12.38 10.35
C LEU A 414 -19.47 13.33 9.58
N PHE A 415 -19.17 14.62 9.53
CA PHE A 415 -20.01 15.60 8.81
C PHE A 415 -20.07 15.30 7.31
N VAL A 416 -18.94 14.94 6.69
CA VAL A 416 -18.92 14.47 5.30
C VAL A 416 -19.76 13.20 5.12
N LEU A 417 -19.74 12.28 6.08
CA LEU A 417 -20.54 11.05 6.01
C LEU A 417 -22.03 11.35 6.18
N LEU A 418 -22.43 12.19 7.13
CA LEU A 418 -23.82 12.61 7.31
C LEU A 418 -24.35 13.34 6.07
N TYR A 419 -23.53 14.19 5.47
CA TYR A 419 -23.85 14.89 4.23
C TYR A 419 -24.04 13.92 3.05
N ASN A 420 -23.10 13.00 2.84
CA ASN A 420 -23.18 12.04 1.73
C ASN A 420 -24.40 11.10 1.83
N ASN A 421 -24.88 10.80 3.04
CA ASN A 421 -26.07 9.96 3.25
C ASN A 421 -27.36 10.79 3.38
N GLY A 422 -27.30 12.11 3.16
CA GLY A 422 -28.48 12.99 3.16
C GLY A 422 -29.09 13.25 4.54
N PHE A 423 -28.39 12.98 5.65
CA PHE A 423 -28.85 13.36 6.98
C PHE A 423 -28.62 14.84 7.28
N ILE A 424 -27.62 15.42 6.62
CA ILE A 424 -27.35 16.86 6.57
C ILE A 424 -27.38 17.25 5.10
N MET A 425 -28.14 18.27 4.74
CA MET A 425 -28.21 18.76 3.37
C MET A 425 -27.96 20.24 3.34
N GLU A 426 -27.39 20.73 2.24
CA GLU A 426 -27.34 22.18 1.99
C GLU A 426 -28.75 22.76 2.09
N LYS A 427 -28.85 23.88 2.79
CA LYS A 427 -30.10 24.62 2.90
C LYS A 427 -30.31 25.35 1.57
N ASP A 428 -31.45 25.10 0.93
CA ASP A 428 -31.84 25.74 -0.34
C ASP A 428 -31.85 27.27 -0.23
#